data_AF-A0A6B5DMS6-F1
#
_entry.id   AF-A0A6B5DMS6-F1
#
_cell.length_a   1.000
_cell.length_b   1.000
_cell.length_c   1.000
_cell.angle_alpha   90.00
_cell.angle_beta   90.00
_cell.angle_gamma   90.00
#
_symmetry.space_group_name_H-M   'P 1'
#
loop_
_entity.id
_entity.type
_entity.pdbx_description
1 polymer ?
#
loop_
_entity_poly.entity_id
_entity_poly.type
_entity_poly.pdbx_seq_one_letter_code
_entity_poly.pdbx_strand_id
1 'polypeptide(L)'
;MSKTAIIFPGQGAQKVGMAQDLYNNNDQATEILTSAANTLDFDVLETMFTDEEGKLGETENTQPALLTHSSALLAALKNLNPDFTMGHSLGEYSSLVAADVLSFEDAVKIVRKRGQLMAQAFPTGVGSMAAVLGLDFDKVNEICKSLSSDDKIIEPANINCPGQIVVSGHKALIDELVEKGKSLGAKRVMPLAVSGPFHSSLMKVIEEDFSSYINQFEWRDAKFPVVQNVNAQGETDKEVIKSNMVKQLYSPVQFINSTEWLIDQGVDHFIEIGPGKVLSGLIKKINRDVKLTSIQTLEDVKGWNEND
;
A
#
# COMPACT_ATOMS: atom_id res chain seq x y z
N MET A 1 -25.72 -11.17 -7.92
CA MET A 1 -24.52 -12.01 -8.10
C MET A 1 -23.50 -11.48 -7.12
N SER A 2 -22.84 -12.36 -6.36
CA SER A 2 -21.73 -11.97 -5.46
C SER A 2 -20.59 -11.41 -6.31
N LYS A 3 -19.95 -10.34 -5.85
CA LYS A 3 -18.80 -9.71 -6.53
C LYS A 3 -17.56 -9.80 -5.65
N THR A 4 -16.42 -9.99 -6.30
CA THR A 4 -15.13 -10.19 -5.64
C THR A 4 -14.19 -9.02 -5.91
N ALA A 5 -13.53 -8.53 -4.87
CA ALA A 5 -12.40 -7.62 -5.01
C ALA A 5 -11.10 -8.28 -4.53
N ILE A 6 -10.06 -8.21 -5.36
CA ILE A 6 -8.70 -8.56 -4.93
C ILE A 6 -8.04 -7.32 -4.32
N ILE A 7 -7.32 -7.49 -3.22
CA ILE A 7 -6.71 -6.38 -2.50
C ILE A 7 -5.26 -6.65 -2.15
N PHE A 8 -4.45 -5.59 -2.17
CA PHE A 8 -2.99 -5.72 -2.04
C PHE A 8 -2.44 -4.89 -0.89
N PRO A 9 -1.66 -5.49 0.03
CA PRO A 9 -1.11 -4.79 1.17
C PRO A 9 0.01 -3.82 0.78
N GLY A 10 0.21 -2.82 1.63
CA GLY A 10 1.28 -1.84 1.52
C GLY A 10 2.40 -2.05 2.55
N GLN A 11 3.19 -0.99 2.73
CA GLN A 11 4.29 -0.97 3.70
C GLN A 11 3.82 -1.27 5.13
N GLY A 12 4.60 -2.07 5.84
CA GLY A 12 4.28 -2.62 7.16
C GLY A 12 3.82 -4.09 7.13
N ALA A 13 3.49 -4.63 5.94
CA ALA A 13 3.10 -6.03 5.78
C ALA A 13 4.27 -6.97 5.45
N GLN A 14 5.42 -6.43 5.04
CA GLN A 14 6.60 -7.21 4.69
C GLN A 14 7.14 -7.98 5.90
N LYS A 15 7.76 -9.14 5.62
CA LYS A 15 8.44 -9.96 6.62
C LYS A 15 9.63 -10.67 5.98
N VAL A 16 10.70 -10.89 6.73
CA VAL A 16 11.80 -11.76 6.29
C VAL A 16 11.24 -13.17 6.03
N GLY A 17 11.71 -13.82 4.96
CA GLY A 17 11.19 -15.10 4.48
C GLY A 17 9.87 -14.97 3.71
N MET A 18 9.53 -13.80 3.17
CA MET A 18 8.38 -13.64 2.28
C MET A 18 8.68 -14.19 0.87
N ALA A 19 7.71 -14.83 0.22
CA ALA A 19 7.82 -15.48 -1.09
C ALA A 19 8.85 -16.62 -1.24
N GLN A 20 9.64 -16.94 -0.20
CA GLN A 20 10.65 -17.99 -0.26
C GLN A 20 10.05 -19.36 -0.60
N ASP A 21 8.85 -19.64 -0.11
CA ASP A 21 8.11 -20.87 -0.37
C ASP A 21 7.60 -20.96 -1.82
N LEU A 22 7.52 -19.85 -2.55
CA LEU A 22 7.10 -19.80 -3.95
C LEU A 22 8.29 -20.07 -4.90
N TYR A 23 9.48 -19.58 -4.56
CA TYR A 23 10.66 -19.65 -5.43
C TYR A 23 11.11 -21.09 -5.68
N ASN A 24 11.21 -21.48 -6.95
CA ASN A 24 11.49 -22.86 -7.42
C ASN A 24 10.45 -23.92 -7.04
N ASN A 25 9.31 -23.54 -6.46
CA ASN A 25 8.21 -24.45 -6.11
C ASN A 25 6.92 -24.18 -6.91
N ASN A 26 6.86 -23.07 -7.64
CA ASN A 26 5.80 -22.74 -8.59
C ASN A 26 6.39 -21.94 -9.78
N ASP A 27 6.17 -22.42 -11.00
CA ASP A 27 6.82 -21.86 -12.20
C ASP A 27 6.43 -20.40 -12.46
N GLN A 28 5.12 -20.08 -12.39
CA GLN A 28 4.60 -18.73 -12.63
C GLN A 28 5.10 -17.73 -11.58
N ALA A 29 5.11 -18.11 -10.30
CA ALA A 29 5.65 -17.28 -9.24
C ALA A 29 7.18 -17.11 -9.38
N THR A 30 7.88 -18.17 -9.76
CA THR A 30 9.35 -18.15 -9.97
C THR A 30 9.74 -17.21 -11.11
N GLU A 31 8.93 -17.14 -12.17
CA GLU A 31 9.14 -16.20 -13.27
C GLU A 31 9.08 -14.74 -12.80
N ILE A 32 8.08 -14.38 -12.00
CA ILE A 32 7.96 -13.03 -11.41
C ILE A 32 9.14 -12.72 -10.49
N LEU A 33 9.50 -13.65 -9.60
CA LEU A 33 10.62 -13.49 -8.67
C LEU A 33 11.96 -13.32 -9.43
N THR A 34 12.16 -14.09 -10.49
CA THR A 34 13.36 -14.01 -11.35
C THR A 34 13.39 -12.71 -12.14
N SER A 35 12.25 -12.26 -12.68
CA SER A 35 12.13 -10.98 -13.38
C SER A 35 12.50 -9.81 -12.45
N ALA A 36 12.07 -9.83 -11.18
CA ALA A 36 12.44 -8.84 -10.19
C ALA A 36 13.96 -8.83 -9.93
N ALA A 37 14.54 -10.02 -9.73
CA ALA A 37 15.97 -10.19 -9.49
C ALA A 37 16.84 -9.68 -10.66
N ASN A 38 16.39 -9.87 -11.90
CA ASN A 38 17.09 -9.40 -13.09
C ASN A 38 16.89 -7.90 -13.36
N THR A 39 15.83 -7.31 -12.83
CA THR A 39 15.44 -5.91 -13.12
C THR A 39 16.05 -4.92 -12.13
N LEU A 40 16.18 -5.31 -10.87
CA LEU A 40 16.56 -4.41 -9.78
C LEU A 40 18.08 -4.27 -9.63
N ASP A 41 18.50 -3.14 -9.06
CA ASP A 41 19.90 -2.78 -8.83
C ASP A 41 20.48 -3.37 -7.52
N PHE A 42 19.73 -4.27 -6.88
CA PHE A 42 20.11 -4.95 -5.64
C PHE A 42 19.51 -6.36 -5.60
N ASP A 43 20.05 -7.23 -4.73
CA ASP A 43 19.52 -8.58 -4.54
C ASP A 43 18.21 -8.56 -3.75
N VAL A 44 17.10 -8.39 -4.48
CA VAL A 44 15.76 -8.34 -3.92
C VAL A 44 15.34 -9.67 -3.28
N LEU A 45 15.83 -10.80 -3.80
CA LEU A 45 15.45 -12.13 -3.29
C LEU A 45 16.16 -12.40 -1.96
N GLU A 46 17.45 -12.11 -1.86
CA GLU A 46 18.18 -12.14 -0.58
C GLU A 46 17.47 -11.22 0.44
N THR A 47 17.18 -9.97 0.05
CA THR A 47 16.52 -9.00 0.93
C THR A 47 15.13 -9.48 1.39
N MET A 48 14.39 -10.22 0.56
CA MET A 48 13.08 -10.78 0.92
C MET A 48 13.18 -12.05 1.78
N PHE A 49 14.17 -12.91 1.52
CA PHE A 49 14.24 -14.25 2.08
C PHE A 49 15.02 -14.29 3.40
N THR A 50 16.15 -13.60 3.46
CA THR A 50 17.12 -13.66 4.57
C THR A 50 17.38 -12.31 5.20
N ASP A 51 17.41 -11.25 4.40
CA ASP A 51 17.67 -9.86 4.84
C ASP A 51 18.91 -9.74 5.73
N GLU A 52 20.05 -10.30 5.31
CA GLU A 52 21.28 -10.32 6.11
C GLU A 52 21.77 -8.91 6.49
N GLU A 53 21.46 -7.92 5.65
CA GLU A 53 21.77 -6.50 5.87
C GLU A 53 20.70 -5.75 6.70
N GLY A 54 19.56 -6.37 7.00
CA GLY A 54 18.48 -5.76 7.78
C GLY A 54 17.80 -4.57 7.09
N LYS A 55 17.75 -4.58 5.76
CA LYS A 55 17.34 -3.46 4.90
C LYS A 55 15.95 -3.64 4.28
N LEU A 56 15.27 -4.77 4.48
CA LEU A 56 13.92 -5.01 3.96
C LEU A 56 12.91 -3.95 4.43
N GLY A 57 13.13 -3.36 5.62
CA GLY A 57 12.28 -2.30 6.18
C GLY A 57 12.50 -0.90 5.59
N GLU A 58 13.56 -0.69 4.82
CA GLU A 58 13.84 0.57 4.14
C GLU A 58 12.91 0.71 2.93
N THR A 59 12.22 1.84 2.80
CA THR A 59 11.09 1.96 1.86
C THR A 59 11.47 1.71 0.40
N GLU A 60 12.70 2.04 0.01
CA GLU A 60 13.26 1.80 -1.31
C GLU A 60 13.42 0.30 -1.63
N ASN A 61 13.55 -0.55 -0.63
CA ASN A 61 13.66 -2.01 -0.75
C ASN A 61 12.29 -2.66 -0.48
N THR A 62 11.54 -2.16 0.50
CA THR A 62 10.22 -2.68 0.87
C THR A 62 9.22 -2.61 -0.29
N GLN A 63 9.18 -1.50 -1.02
CA GLN A 63 8.20 -1.30 -2.08
C GLN A 63 8.32 -2.32 -3.23
N PRO A 64 9.50 -2.51 -3.86
CA PRO A 64 9.66 -3.55 -4.86
C PRO A 64 9.48 -4.97 -4.31
N ALA A 65 9.87 -5.23 -3.05
CA ALA A 65 9.67 -6.54 -2.41
C ALA A 65 8.18 -6.91 -2.27
N LEU A 66 7.36 -5.97 -1.79
CA LEU A 66 5.91 -6.17 -1.64
C LEU A 66 5.19 -6.36 -2.97
N LEU A 67 5.55 -5.55 -3.98
CA LEU A 67 5.02 -5.70 -5.33
C LEU A 67 5.38 -7.08 -5.91
N THR A 68 6.63 -7.49 -5.74
CA THR A 68 7.15 -8.78 -6.24
C THR A 68 6.40 -9.94 -5.60
N HIS A 69 6.27 -9.98 -4.27
CA HIS A 69 5.55 -11.07 -3.60
C HIS A 69 4.07 -11.10 -3.98
N SER A 70 3.39 -9.95 -3.99
CA SER A 70 1.98 -9.86 -4.37
C SER A 70 1.75 -10.34 -5.81
N SER A 71 2.62 -9.93 -6.74
CA SER A 71 2.54 -10.31 -8.16
C SER A 71 2.89 -11.79 -8.38
N ALA A 72 3.82 -12.34 -7.61
CA ALA A 72 4.19 -13.75 -7.68
C ALA A 72 3.04 -14.67 -7.21
N LEU A 73 2.36 -14.30 -6.12
CA LEU A 73 1.15 -15.00 -5.67
C LEU A 73 0.03 -14.87 -6.72
N LEU A 74 -0.18 -13.66 -7.24
CA LEU A 74 -1.19 -13.40 -8.26
C LEU A 74 -0.98 -14.27 -9.51
N ALA A 75 0.25 -14.36 -10.02
CA ALA A 75 0.59 -15.17 -11.18
C ALA A 75 0.37 -16.68 -10.97
N ALA A 76 0.45 -17.14 -9.72
CA ALA A 76 0.27 -18.55 -9.37
C ALA A 76 -1.19 -18.96 -9.13
N LEU A 77 -2.09 -17.98 -8.94
CA LEU A 77 -3.53 -18.21 -8.78
C LEU A 77 -4.20 -18.48 -10.13
N LYS A 78 -5.05 -19.50 -10.17
CA LYS A 78 -5.84 -19.88 -11.35
C LYS A 78 -7.28 -19.42 -11.18
N ASN A 79 -7.95 -19.15 -12.30
CA ASN A 79 -9.38 -18.79 -12.35
C ASN A 79 -9.79 -17.61 -11.44
N LEU A 80 -8.84 -16.75 -11.09
CA LEU A 80 -9.11 -15.55 -10.32
C LEU A 80 -9.85 -14.54 -11.22
N ASN A 81 -11.14 -14.34 -10.95
CA ASN A 81 -12.02 -13.47 -11.72
C ASN A 81 -12.48 -12.27 -10.86
N PRO A 82 -11.62 -11.27 -10.61
CA PRO A 82 -11.99 -10.11 -9.83
C PRO A 82 -12.95 -9.19 -10.61
N ASP A 83 -13.95 -8.64 -9.92
CA ASP A 83 -14.77 -7.54 -10.44
C ASP A 83 -14.09 -6.18 -10.25
N PHE A 84 -13.27 -6.07 -9.21
CA PHE A 84 -12.59 -4.85 -8.80
C PHE A 84 -11.24 -5.16 -8.14
N THR A 85 -10.39 -4.13 -8.02
CA THR A 85 -9.19 -4.20 -7.20
C THR A 85 -8.93 -2.90 -6.45
N MET A 86 -8.24 -2.98 -5.33
CA MET A 86 -7.65 -1.84 -4.64
C MET A 86 -6.40 -2.26 -3.88
N GLY A 87 -5.53 -1.33 -3.56
CA GLY A 87 -4.41 -1.64 -2.68
C GLY A 87 -4.03 -0.47 -1.81
N HIS A 88 -3.35 -0.76 -0.70
CA HIS A 88 -3.01 0.27 0.28
C HIS A 88 -1.66 0.89 -0.04
N SER A 89 -1.65 2.17 -0.42
CA SER A 89 -0.45 2.91 -0.84
C SER A 89 0.33 2.18 -1.94
N LEU A 90 1.43 1.50 -1.59
CA LEU A 90 2.19 0.65 -2.51
C LEU A 90 1.31 -0.42 -3.17
N GLY A 91 0.36 -1.00 -2.44
CA GLY A 91 -0.53 -2.04 -2.98
C GLY A 91 -1.35 -1.57 -4.19
N GLU A 92 -1.54 -0.26 -4.38
CA GLU A 92 -2.21 0.26 -5.58
C GLU A 92 -1.40 -0.08 -6.83
N TYR A 93 -0.07 -0.12 -6.78
CA TYR A 93 0.77 -0.57 -7.90
C TYR A 93 0.62 -2.08 -8.18
N SER A 94 0.44 -2.91 -7.16
CA SER A 94 0.07 -4.32 -7.35
C SER A 94 -1.30 -4.45 -8.01
N SER A 95 -2.22 -3.54 -7.70
CA SER A 95 -3.55 -3.46 -8.35
C SER A 95 -3.42 -3.05 -9.82
N LEU A 96 -2.50 -2.14 -10.15
CA LEU A 96 -2.21 -1.73 -11.52
C LEU A 96 -1.60 -2.87 -12.35
N VAL A 97 -0.74 -3.70 -11.76
CA VAL A 97 -0.24 -4.92 -12.41
C VAL A 97 -1.37 -5.91 -12.61
N ALA A 98 -2.20 -6.14 -11.58
CA ALA A 98 -3.32 -7.08 -11.67
C ALA A 98 -4.35 -6.69 -12.74
N ALA A 99 -4.60 -5.39 -12.90
CA ALA A 99 -5.55 -4.85 -13.89
C ALA A 99 -4.91 -4.56 -15.26
N ASP A 100 -3.68 -5.02 -15.50
CA ASP A 100 -2.90 -4.85 -16.74
C ASP A 100 -2.59 -3.40 -17.15
N VAL A 101 -2.73 -2.43 -16.23
CA VAL A 101 -2.37 -1.02 -16.46
C VAL A 101 -0.86 -0.86 -16.67
N LEU A 102 -0.07 -1.59 -15.87
CA LEU A 102 1.39 -1.64 -15.96
C LEU A 102 1.86 -3.09 -16.13
N SER A 103 2.97 -3.27 -16.84
CA SER A 103 3.68 -4.56 -16.79
C SER A 103 4.34 -4.72 -15.43
N PHE A 104 4.62 -5.96 -15.01
CA PHE A 104 5.36 -6.20 -13.76
C PHE A 104 6.74 -5.51 -13.76
N GLU A 105 7.48 -5.62 -14.86
CA GLU A 105 8.83 -5.04 -14.99
C GLU A 105 8.84 -3.51 -14.92
N ASP A 106 7.82 -2.86 -15.50
CA ASP A 106 7.69 -1.41 -15.39
C ASP A 106 7.29 -1.01 -13.98
N ALA A 107 6.31 -1.71 -13.39
CA ALA A 107 5.86 -1.44 -12.04
C ALA A 107 6.98 -1.60 -11.00
N VAL A 108 7.82 -2.63 -11.11
CA VAL A 108 8.92 -2.86 -10.15
C VAL A 108 9.99 -1.77 -10.21
N LYS A 109 10.28 -1.25 -11.41
CA LYS A 109 11.16 -0.07 -11.59
C LYS A 109 10.52 1.19 -11.01
N ILE A 110 9.24 1.42 -11.29
CA ILE A 110 8.48 2.57 -10.79
C ILE A 110 8.47 2.59 -9.26
N VAL A 111 8.13 1.47 -8.60
CA VAL A 111 8.03 1.44 -7.13
C VAL A 111 9.40 1.48 -6.45
N ARG A 112 10.46 0.96 -7.09
CA ARG A 112 11.85 1.17 -6.64
C ARG A 112 12.19 2.66 -6.65
N LYS A 113 11.92 3.36 -7.77
CA LYS A 113 12.15 4.81 -7.86
C LYS A 113 11.30 5.59 -6.87
N ARG A 114 10.01 5.22 -6.73
CA ARG A 114 9.10 5.82 -5.74
C ARG A 114 9.67 5.73 -4.34
N GLY A 115 10.10 4.54 -3.92
CA GLY A 115 10.71 4.34 -2.61
C GLY A 115 11.98 5.17 -2.43
N GLN A 116 12.87 5.23 -3.43
CA GLN A 116 14.08 6.07 -3.39
C GLN A 116 13.74 7.56 -3.21
N LEU A 117 12.83 8.10 -4.03
CA LEU A 117 12.41 9.50 -3.93
C LEU A 117 11.78 9.79 -2.57
N MET A 118 10.92 8.89 -2.07
CA MET A 118 10.30 9.02 -0.76
C MET A 118 11.31 9.00 0.39
N ALA A 119 12.29 8.10 0.34
CA ALA A 119 13.35 8.01 1.35
C ALA A 119 14.25 9.26 1.37
N GLN A 120 14.49 9.86 0.20
CA GLN A 120 15.41 10.98 0.03
C GLN A 120 14.73 12.36 0.12
N ALA A 121 13.38 12.41 0.11
CA ALA A 121 12.61 13.65 0.08
C ALA A 121 12.97 14.61 1.22
N PHE A 122 13.29 14.08 2.40
CA PHE A 122 13.67 14.85 3.56
C PHE A 122 14.81 14.18 4.34
N PRO A 123 15.74 14.97 4.93
CA PRO A 123 16.73 14.42 5.85
C PRO A 123 16.11 13.69 7.03
N THR A 124 16.83 12.69 7.54
CA THR A 124 16.45 11.95 8.76
C THR A 124 16.10 12.91 9.89
N GLY A 125 14.91 12.73 10.48
CA GLY A 125 14.44 13.52 11.62
C GLY A 125 13.55 14.72 11.27
N VAL A 126 13.37 15.05 9.98
CA VAL A 126 12.50 16.16 9.56
C VAL A 126 11.02 15.76 9.59
N GLY A 127 10.68 14.61 9.01
CA GLY A 127 9.30 14.11 8.94
C GLY A 127 9.14 12.74 9.60
N SER A 128 7.90 12.41 9.96
CA SER A 128 7.56 11.09 10.54
C SER A 128 6.06 10.83 10.40
N MET A 129 5.61 9.66 10.90
CA MET A 129 4.22 9.25 10.95
C MET A 129 3.88 8.62 12.29
N ALA A 130 2.61 8.70 12.70
CA ALA A 130 2.11 8.01 13.88
C ALA A 130 0.69 7.45 13.67
N ALA A 131 0.43 6.25 14.19
CA ALA A 131 -0.91 5.67 14.23
C ALA A 131 -1.67 6.15 15.48
N VAL A 132 -2.76 6.87 15.28
CA VAL A 132 -3.70 7.29 16.32
C VAL A 132 -4.81 6.27 16.43
N LEU A 133 -4.95 5.67 17.62
CA LEU A 133 -5.92 4.62 17.90
C LEU A 133 -7.02 5.11 18.84
N GLY A 134 -8.27 4.74 18.54
CA GLY A 134 -9.44 4.98 19.38
C GLY A 134 -10.09 6.36 19.21
N LEU A 135 -9.76 7.10 18.15
CA LEU A 135 -10.43 8.35 17.77
C LEU A 135 -10.98 8.27 16.35
N ASP A 136 -12.10 8.95 16.12
CA ASP A 136 -12.69 9.10 14.80
C ASP A 136 -11.95 10.16 13.97
N PHE A 137 -12.14 10.10 12.65
CA PHE A 137 -11.44 10.96 11.68
C PHE A 137 -11.58 12.44 12.01
N ASP A 138 -12.79 12.93 12.29
CA ASP A 138 -13.04 14.36 12.54
C ASP A 138 -12.25 14.87 13.74
N LYS A 139 -12.15 14.05 14.81
CA LYS A 139 -11.39 14.43 16.00
C LYS A 139 -9.89 14.43 15.73
N VAL A 140 -9.38 13.45 14.98
CA VAL A 140 -7.97 13.42 14.57
C VAL A 140 -7.65 14.63 13.68
N ASN A 141 -8.53 14.98 12.75
CA ASN A 141 -8.38 16.14 11.87
C ASN A 141 -8.40 17.47 12.65
N GLU A 142 -9.28 17.62 13.63
CA GLU A 142 -9.30 18.77 14.55
C GLU A 142 -7.97 18.89 15.32
N ILE A 143 -7.47 17.78 15.86
CA ILE A 143 -6.18 17.74 16.57
C ILE A 143 -5.04 18.15 15.63
N CYS A 144 -5.00 17.59 14.42
CA CYS A 144 -4.01 17.94 13.40
C CYS A 144 -4.00 19.44 13.08
N LYS A 145 -5.18 20.05 12.89
CA LYS A 145 -5.32 21.50 12.67
C LYS A 145 -4.85 22.32 13.87
N SER A 146 -5.12 21.85 15.10
CA SER A 146 -4.73 22.56 16.32
C SER A 146 -3.22 22.52 16.62
N LEU A 147 -2.55 21.43 16.22
CA LEU A 147 -1.11 21.25 16.38
C LEU A 147 -0.32 21.90 15.24
N SER A 148 -0.91 22.02 14.06
CA SER A 148 -0.27 22.68 12.92
C SER A 148 -0.13 24.17 13.16
N SER A 149 0.97 24.73 12.66
CA SER A 149 1.25 26.17 12.62
C SER A 149 1.64 26.58 11.19
N ASP A 150 1.86 27.87 10.96
CA ASP A 150 2.19 28.40 9.63
C ASP A 150 3.43 27.73 9.00
N ASP A 151 4.40 27.30 9.81
CA ASP A 151 5.66 26.71 9.33
C ASP A 151 5.71 25.17 9.43
N LYS A 152 4.81 24.55 10.19
CA LYS A 152 4.83 23.09 10.44
C LYS A 152 3.43 22.50 10.38
N ILE A 153 3.30 21.45 9.58
CA ILE A 153 2.06 20.71 9.42
C ILE A 153 2.12 19.29 9.96
N ILE A 154 0.95 18.79 10.37
CA ILE A 154 0.62 17.39 10.64
C ILE A 154 -0.78 17.12 10.07
N GLU A 155 -0.93 16.07 9.28
CA GLU A 155 -2.14 15.79 8.51
C GLU A 155 -2.56 14.31 8.65
N PRO A 156 -3.86 13.98 8.59
CA PRO A 156 -4.31 12.61 8.36
C PRO A 156 -3.76 12.08 7.04
N ALA A 157 -3.16 10.89 7.07
CA ALA A 157 -2.40 10.31 5.97
C ALA A 157 -2.92 8.94 5.55
N ASN A 158 -3.31 8.07 6.50
CA ASN A 158 -4.00 6.83 6.16
C ASN A 158 -5.27 6.68 6.97
N ILE A 159 -6.41 6.65 6.28
CA ILE A 159 -7.74 6.56 6.86
C ILE A 159 -8.13 5.08 6.82
N ASN A 160 -7.60 4.30 7.78
CA ASN A 160 -7.50 2.84 7.67
C ASN A 160 -8.77 2.08 8.08
N CYS A 161 -9.33 2.37 9.25
CA CYS A 161 -10.59 1.82 9.73
C CYS A 161 -11.12 2.68 10.89
N PRO A 162 -12.39 2.54 11.31
CA PRO A 162 -12.90 3.23 12.48
C PRO A 162 -11.98 3.05 13.70
N GLY A 163 -11.58 4.18 14.30
CA GLY A 163 -10.65 4.20 15.42
C GLY A 163 -9.18 3.89 15.08
N GLN A 164 -8.75 3.92 13.81
CA GLN A 164 -7.35 3.82 13.42
C GLN A 164 -7.04 4.76 12.25
N ILE A 165 -6.40 5.89 12.55
CA ILE A 165 -5.96 6.89 11.57
C ILE A 165 -4.46 7.07 11.71
N VAL A 166 -3.72 6.99 10.61
CA VAL A 166 -2.31 7.36 10.60
C VAL A 166 -2.22 8.84 10.25
N VAL A 167 -1.42 9.58 11.01
CA VAL A 167 -1.06 10.97 10.73
C VAL A 167 0.39 11.08 10.30
N SER A 168 0.70 12.12 9.55
CA SER A 168 1.98 12.34 8.89
C SER A 168 2.32 13.81 8.84
N GLY A 169 3.60 14.15 8.96
CA GLY A 169 4.05 15.53 8.88
C GLY A 169 5.39 15.76 9.56
N HIS A 170 5.62 16.98 10.03
CA HIS A 170 6.86 17.33 10.71
C HIS A 170 7.04 16.51 11.99
N LYS A 171 8.23 15.93 12.16
CA LYS A 171 8.52 15.03 13.28
C LYS A 171 8.24 15.66 14.64
N ALA A 172 8.55 16.96 14.80
CA ALA A 172 8.26 17.67 16.06
C ALA A 172 6.78 17.64 16.46
N LEU A 173 5.86 17.76 15.49
CA LEU A 173 4.41 17.71 15.76
C LEU A 173 3.92 16.27 15.96
N ILE A 174 4.54 15.32 15.26
CA ILE A 174 4.28 13.88 15.49
C ILE A 174 4.70 13.49 16.91
N ASP A 175 5.89 13.90 17.36
CA ASP A 175 6.39 13.65 18.71
C ASP A 175 5.48 14.30 19.76
N GLU A 176 5.06 15.55 19.54
CA GLU A 176 4.10 16.24 20.42
C GLU A 176 2.76 15.49 20.51
N LEU A 177 2.25 14.98 19.39
CA LEU A 177 1.03 14.16 19.39
C LEU A 177 1.23 12.83 20.12
N VAL A 178 2.40 12.20 19.99
CA VAL A 178 2.73 10.97 20.74
C VAL A 178 2.70 11.23 22.25
N GLU A 179 3.24 12.36 22.69
CA GLU A 179 3.24 12.75 24.11
C GLU A 179 1.85 13.12 24.63
N LYS A 180 1.09 13.91 23.87
CA LYS A 180 -0.22 14.45 24.29
C LYS A 180 -1.40 13.55 23.92
N GLY A 181 -1.22 12.55 23.08
CA GLY A 181 -2.31 11.79 22.47
C GLY A 181 -3.32 11.23 23.47
N LYS A 182 -2.84 10.73 24.62
CA LYS A 182 -3.70 10.19 25.68
C LYS A 182 -4.54 11.26 26.37
N SER A 183 -3.99 12.45 26.61
CA SER A 183 -4.76 13.57 27.19
C SER A 183 -5.75 14.17 26.20
N LEU A 184 -5.48 14.03 24.89
CA LEU A 184 -6.37 14.41 23.80
C LEU A 184 -7.47 13.37 23.49
N GLY A 185 -7.54 12.28 24.28
CA GLY A 185 -8.60 11.27 24.20
C GLY A 185 -8.26 10.04 23.35
N ALA A 186 -7.07 9.95 22.75
CA ALA A 186 -6.65 8.75 22.04
C ALA A 186 -6.41 7.60 23.02
N LYS A 187 -6.81 6.38 22.62
CA LYS A 187 -6.46 5.16 23.35
C LYS A 187 -4.95 4.96 23.35
N ARG A 188 -4.31 5.22 22.21
CA ARG A 188 -2.85 5.17 22.02
C ARG A 188 -2.45 5.98 20.80
N VAL A 189 -1.30 6.63 20.85
CA VAL A 189 -0.61 7.14 19.67
C VAL A 189 0.71 6.39 19.56
N MET A 190 0.95 5.78 18.41
CA MET A 190 2.13 4.95 18.15
C MET A 190 2.99 5.58 17.06
N PRO A 191 4.23 6.01 17.34
CA PRO A 191 5.15 6.40 16.27
C PRO A 191 5.43 5.20 15.36
N LEU A 192 5.54 5.45 14.06
CA LEU A 192 5.86 4.44 13.06
C LEU A 192 7.33 4.55 12.66
N ALA A 193 7.97 3.41 12.43
CA ALA A 193 9.34 3.33 11.92
C ALA A 193 9.35 3.60 10.41
N VAL A 194 9.31 4.88 10.04
CA VAL A 194 9.32 5.36 8.65
C VAL A 194 10.38 6.46 8.49
N SER A 195 10.92 6.60 7.28
CA SER A 195 11.96 7.57 6.97
C SER A 195 11.43 8.98 6.70
N GLY A 196 10.13 9.16 6.45
CA GLY A 196 9.58 10.46 6.08
C GLY A 196 8.07 10.63 6.31
N PRO A 197 7.53 11.82 5.95
CA PRO A 197 6.15 12.21 6.18
C PRO A 197 5.25 11.82 4.98
N PHE A 198 5.12 10.52 4.71
CA PHE A 198 4.39 10.01 3.54
C PHE A 198 2.90 10.37 3.55
N HIS A 199 2.31 10.56 2.36
CA HIS A 199 0.88 10.91 2.19
C HIS A 199 0.45 12.21 2.88
N SER A 200 1.41 13.12 3.13
CA SER A 200 1.15 14.50 3.54
C SER A 200 1.52 15.46 2.43
N SER A 201 1.07 16.72 2.52
CA SER A 201 1.40 17.74 1.53
C SER A 201 2.91 18.01 1.41
N LEU A 202 3.73 17.59 2.38
CA LEU A 202 5.20 17.66 2.32
C LEU A 202 5.77 16.84 1.16
N MET A 203 5.11 15.76 0.75
CA MET A 203 5.59 14.91 -0.34
C MET A 203 5.42 15.54 -1.73
N LYS A 204 4.83 16.75 -1.85
CA LYS A 204 4.82 17.49 -3.12
C LYS A 204 6.22 17.79 -3.65
N VAL A 205 7.23 17.81 -2.79
CA VAL A 205 8.64 18.04 -3.19
C VAL A 205 9.17 16.99 -4.17
N ILE A 206 8.56 15.80 -4.25
CA ILE A 206 8.96 14.73 -5.20
C ILE A 206 7.98 14.57 -6.38
N GLU A 207 6.98 15.45 -6.50
CA GLU A 207 5.94 15.35 -7.54
C GLU A 207 6.53 15.41 -8.95
N GLU A 208 7.40 16.37 -9.23
CA GLU A 208 8.01 16.58 -10.55
C GLU A 208 8.91 15.41 -10.94
N ASP A 209 9.79 14.98 -10.02
CA ASP A 209 10.72 13.86 -10.24
C ASP A 209 9.98 12.55 -10.50
N PHE A 210 8.93 12.27 -9.70
CA PHE A 210 8.13 11.07 -9.89
C PHE A 210 7.34 11.11 -11.19
N SER A 211 6.68 12.24 -11.49
CA SER A 211 5.93 12.44 -12.73
C SER A 211 6.82 12.27 -13.96
N SER A 212 8.02 12.85 -13.93
CA SER A 212 9.02 12.72 -14.99
C SER A 212 9.45 11.26 -15.20
N TYR A 213 9.67 10.51 -14.13
CA TYR A 213 10.06 9.11 -14.22
C TYR A 213 8.95 8.22 -14.79
N ILE A 214 7.71 8.35 -14.29
CA ILE A 214 6.61 7.49 -14.74
C ILE A 214 6.18 7.75 -16.20
N ASN A 215 6.57 8.87 -16.79
CA ASN A 215 6.36 9.18 -18.21
C ASN A 215 7.22 8.35 -19.16
N GLN A 216 8.22 7.62 -18.64
CA GLN A 216 9.09 6.74 -19.43
C GLN A 216 8.45 5.37 -19.73
N PHE A 217 7.31 5.08 -19.09
CA PHE A 217 6.65 3.78 -19.15
C PHE A 217 5.31 3.87 -19.88
N GLU A 218 4.89 2.75 -20.47
CA GLU A 218 3.58 2.62 -21.09
C GLU A 218 2.51 2.37 -20.03
N TRP A 219 1.44 3.16 -20.06
CA TRP A 219 0.24 2.97 -19.26
C TRP A 219 -0.90 2.51 -20.17
N ARG A 220 -1.67 1.53 -19.71
CA ARG A 220 -2.85 1.00 -20.40
C ARG A 220 -4.10 1.22 -19.59
N ASP A 221 -5.26 1.19 -20.24
CA ASP A 221 -6.54 1.22 -19.55
C ASP A 221 -6.68 -0.06 -18.72
N ALA A 222 -7.31 0.05 -17.55
CA ALA A 222 -7.47 -1.08 -16.65
C ALA A 222 -8.52 -2.06 -17.20
N LYS A 223 -8.22 -3.37 -17.16
CA LYS A 223 -9.16 -4.42 -17.58
C LYS A 223 -10.40 -4.54 -16.68
N PHE A 224 -10.25 -4.15 -15.43
CA PHE A 224 -11.31 -4.03 -14.44
C PHE A 224 -10.98 -2.85 -13.51
N PRO A 225 -11.98 -2.21 -12.86
CA PRO A 225 -11.74 -0.94 -12.19
C PRO A 225 -10.80 -1.06 -10.99
N VAL A 226 -9.86 -0.11 -10.89
CA VAL A 226 -8.94 0.07 -9.77
C VAL A 226 -9.49 1.16 -8.87
N VAL A 227 -9.85 0.85 -7.62
CA VAL A 227 -10.30 1.85 -6.66
C VAL A 227 -9.11 2.58 -6.07
N GLN A 228 -8.91 3.83 -6.48
CA GLN A 228 -7.71 4.58 -6.17
C GLN A 228 -7.77 5.24 -4.79
N ASN A 229 -6.62 5.29 -4.10
CA ASN A 229 -6.53 5.76 -2.72
C ASN A 229 -6.90 7.23 -2.54
N VAL A 230 -6.69 8.05 -3.57
CA VAL A 230 -6.84 9.51 -3.49
C VAL A 230 -8.29 9.97 -3.49
N ASN A 231 -9.17 9.26 -4.19
CA ASN A 231 -10.57 9.64 -4.42
C ASN A 231 -11.58 8.56 -3.99
N ALA A 232 -11.12 7.35 -3.67
CA ALA A 232 -11.97 6.21 -3.33
C ALA A 232 -13.00 5.86 -4.42
N GLN A 233 -12.62 5.98 -5.69
CA GLN A 233 -13.48 5.67 -6.84
C GLN A 233 -12.78 4.67 -7.75
N GLY A 234 -13.56 3.77 -8.37
CA GLY A 234 -13.08 2.83 -9.36
C GLY A 234 -12.79 3.50 -10.70
N GLU A 235 -11.54 3.43 -11.15
CA GLU A 235 -11.05 4.04 -12.38
C GLU A 235 -10.59 2.98 -13.38
N THR A 236 -10.79 3.24 -14.67
CA THR A 236 -10.26 2.42 -15.77
C THR A 236 -9.44 3.20 -16.79
N ASP A 237 -9.60 4.52 -16.85
CA ASP A 237 -8.87 5.38 -17.79
C ASP A 237 -7.42 5.56 -17.34
N LYS A 238 -6.49 5.23 -18.23
CA LYS A 238 -5.05 5.28 -17.94
C LYS A 238 -4.51 6.66 -17.55
N GLU A 239 -5.06 7.74 -18.11
CA GLU A 239 -4.58 9.10 -17.82
C GLU A 239 -5.08 9.56 -16.45
N VAL A 240 -6.34 9.24 -16.12
CA VAL A 240 -6.90 9.44 -14.77
C VAL A 240 -6.10 8.65 -13.74
N ILE A 241 -5.88 7.35 -13.99
CA ILE A 241 -5.13 6.47 -13.10
C ILE A 241 -3.72 7.01 -12.84
N LYS A 242 -2.99 7.34 -13.92
CA LYS A 242 -1.63 7.87 -13.83
C LYS A 242 -1.58 9.21 -13.08
N SER A 243 -2.50 10.14 -13.36
CA SER A 243 -2.59 11.41 -12.64
C SER A 243 -2.82 11.19 -11.14
N ASN A 244 -3.69 10.25 -10.81
CA ASN A 244 -3.99 9.91 -9.42
C ASN A 244 -2.79 9.25 -8.71
N MET A 245 -1.94 8.47 -9.40
CA MET A 245 -0.70 7.92 -8.81
C MET A 245 0.28 9.01 -8.37
N VAL A 246 0.33 10.14 -9.08
CA VAL A 246 1.14 11.30 -8.66
C VAL A 246 0.54 11.95 -7.42
N LYS A 247 -0.78 12.23 -7.45
CA LYS A 247 -1.51 12.80 -6.30
C LYS A 247 -1.42 11.92 -5.07
N GLN A 248 -1.34 10.60 -5.24
CA GLN A 248 -1.27 9.61 -4.17
C GLN A 248 -0.08 9.84 -3.23
N LEU A 249 1.03 10.38 -3.74
CA LEU A 249 2.24 10.63 -2.94
C LEU A 249 2.00 11.59 -1.78
N TYR A 250 1.15 12.60 -1.99
CA TYR A 250 0.92 13.72 -1.09
C TYR A 250 -0.54 13.88 -0.65
N SER A 251 -1.36 12.86 -0.87
CA SER A 251 -2.78 12.83 -0.49
C SER A 251 -3.05 11.66 0.46
N PRO A 252 -4.05 11.78 1.35
CA PRO A 252 -4.42 10.71 2.26
C PRO A 252 -4.89 9.46 1.52
N VAL A 253 -4.58 8.30 2.07
CA VAL A 253 -5.09 7.00 1.64
C VAL A 253 -6.50 6.80 2.21
N GLN A 254 -7.53 6.90 1.36
CA GLN A 254 -8.94 6.82 1.72
C GLN A 254 -9.46 5.38 1.87
N PHE A 255 -8.76 4.52 2.62
CA PHE A 255 -9.04 3.07 2.66
C PHE A 255 -10.44 2.73 3.18
N ILE A 256 -10.96 3.47 4.17
CA ILE A 256 -12.36 3.33 4.63
C ILE A 256 -13.32 3.55 3.47
N ASN A 257 -13.22 4.70 2.79
CA ASN A 257 -14.15 5.03 1.72
C ASN A 257 -13.96 4.13 0.49
N SER A 258 -12.74 3.69 0.18
CA SER A 258 -12.50 2.71 -0.89
C SER A 258 -13.20 1.37 -0.59
N THR A 259 -13.14 0.92 0.68
CA THR A 259 -13.82 -0.29 1.12
C THR A 259 -15.34 -0.14 1.06
N GLU A 260 -15.87 0.97 1.58
CA GLU A 260 -17.31 1.27 1.56
C GLU A 260 -17.83 1.37 0.12
N TRP A 261 -17.11 2.06 -0.76
CA TRP A 261 -17.47 2.16 -2.18
C TRP A 261 -17.57 0.78 -2.84
N LEU A 262 -16.61 -0.12 -2.58
CA LEU A 262 -16.64 -1.49 -3.11
C LEU A 262 -17.87 -2.26 -2.62
N ILE A 263 -18.20 -2.15 -1.33
CA ILE A 263 -19.40 -2.77 -0.75
C ILE A 263 -20.66 -2.21 -1.39
N ASP A 264 -20.74 -0.90 -1.60
CA ASP A 264 -21.85 -0.23 -2.29
C ASP A 264 -22.00 -0.69 -3.75
N GLN A 265 -20.90 -1.10 -4.40
CA GLN A 265 -20.92 -1.71 -5.73
C GLN A 265 -21.37 -3.19 -5.72
N GLY A 266 -21.63 -3.76 -4.54
CA GLY A 266 -22.07 -5.13 -4.33
C GLY A 266 -20.94 -6.13 -4.07
N VAL A 267 -19.71 -5.67 -3.76
CA VAL A 267 -18.63 -6.57 -3.33
C VAL A 267 -18.93 -7.11 -1.94
N ASP A 268 -19.00 -8.43 -1.84
CA ASP A 268 -19.22 -9.16 -0.59
C ASP A 268 -18.09 -10.13 -0.25
N HIS A 269 -17.08 -10.27 -1.12
CA HIS A 269 -15.87 -11.06 -0.89
C HIS A 269 -14.61 -10.27 -1.25
N PHE A 270 -13.72 -10.09 -0.27
CA PHE A 270 -12.39 -9.52 -0.47
C PHE A 270 -11.31 -10.60 -0.33
N ILE A 271 -10.35 -10.59 -1.24
CA ILE A 271 -9.21 -11.52 -1.26
C ILE A 271 -7.91 -10.72 -1.13
N GLU A 272 -7.29 -10.75 0.05
CA GLU A 272 -5.99 -10.13 0.29
C GLU A 272 -4.87 -11.01 -0.26
N ILE A 273 -4.11 -10.51 -1.24
CA ILE A 273 -3.02 -11.21 -1.90
C ILE A 273 -1.71 -10.50 -1.58
N GLY A 274 -0.81 -11.17 -0.85
CA GLY A 274 0.44 -10.57 -0.37
C GLY A 274 0.77 -11.04 1.05
N PRO A 275 1.87 -10.56 1.64
CA PRO A 275 2.25 -11.00 2.99
C PRO A 275 1.30 -10.45 4.05
N GLY A 276 0.98 -11.26 5.05
CA GLY A 276 0.15 -10.85 6.18
C GLY A 276 -1.34 -10.79 5.87
N LYS A 277 -2.09 -10.20 6.81
CA LYS A 277 -3.56 -10.10 6.77
C LYS A 277 -4.06 -8.75 7.30
N VAL A 278 -3.27 -7.71 7.03
CA VAL A 278 -3.49 -6.37 7.59
C VAL A 278 -4.80 -5.82 7.06
N LEU A 279 -5.01 -5.86 5.74
CA LEU A 279 -6.19 -5.29 5.10
C LEU A 279 -7.46 -6.04 5.48
N SER A 280 -7.41 -7.37 5.56
CA SER A 280 -8.49 -8.19 6.09
C SER A 280 -8.90 -7.74 7.49
N GLY A 281 -7.93 -7.45 8.35
CA GLY A 281 -8.17 -6.91 9.69
C GLY A 281 -8.80 -5.52 9.71
N LEU A 282 -8.43 -4.65 8.76
CA LEU A 282 -9.03 -3.32 8.59
C LEU A 282 -10.47 -3.42 8.09
N ILE A 283 -10.71 -4.19 7.02
CA ILE A 283 -12.02 -4.39 6.43
C ILE A 283 -12.98 -5.00 7.45
N LYS A 284 -12.54 -5.98 8.27
CA LYS A 284 -13.39 -6.56 9.32
C LYS A 284 -13.89 -5.54 10.35
N LYS A 285 -13.17 -4.44 10.56
CA LYS A 285 -13.58 -3.33 11.44
C LYS A 285 -14.49 -2.33 10.73
N ILE A 286 -14.40 -2.23 9.41
CA ILE A 286 -15.28 -1.40 8.56
C ILE A 286 -16.63 -2.10 8.38
N ASN A 287 -16.61 -3.36 7.94
CA ASN A 287 -17.81 -4.19 7.74
C ASN A 287 -17.54 -5.63 8.20
N ARG A 288 -18.41 -6.16 9.07
CA ARG A 288 -18.23 -7.51 9.65
C ARG A 288 -18.87 -8.62 8.83
N ASP A 289 -19.71 -8.28 7.86
CA ASP A 289 -20.58 -9.22 7.15
C ASP A 289 -19.96 -9.71 5.84
N VAL A 290 -18.98 -8.98 5.29
CA VAL A 290 -18.24 -9.40 4.10
C VAL A 290 -17.33 -10.60 4.38
N LYS A 291 -17.18 -11.47 3.37
CA LYS A 291 -16.24 -12.59 3.36
C LYS A 291 -14.82 -12.07 3.13
N LEU A 292 -13.87 -12.62 3.86
CA LEU A 292 -12.44 -12.29 3.76
C LEU A 292 -11.64 -13.56 3.52
N THR A 293 -10.82 -13.57 2.48
CA THR A 293 -9.81 -14.58 2.20
C THR A 293 -8.44 -13.91 2.16
N SER A 294 -7.41 -14.61 2.62
CA SER A 294 -6.02 -14.13 2.55
C SER A 294 -5.17 -15.21 1.91
N ILE A 295 -4.41 -14.85 0.87
CA ILE A 295 -3.47 -15.70 0.15
C ILE A 295 -2.08 -15.14 0.42
N GLN A 296 -1.29 -15.86 1.22
CA GLN A 296 0.04 -15.41 1.66
C GLN A 296 1.16 -16.36 1.21
N THR A 297 0.82 -17.63 1.05
CA THR A 297 1.77 -18.74 0.87
C THR A 297 1.43 -19.59 -0.36
N LEU A 298 2.36 -20.44 -0.77
CA LEU A 298 2.14 -21.45 -1.80
C LEU A 298 1.02 -22.42 -1.43
N GLU A 299 0.89 -22.78 -0.15
CA GLU A 299 -0.19 -23.66 0.31
C GLU A 299 -1.56 -23.00 0.17
N ASP A 300 -1.67 -21.70 0.42
CA ASP A 300 -2.92 -20.95 0.17
C ASP A 300 -3.25 -20.93 -1.33
N VAL A 301 -2.25 -20.75 -2.19
CA VAL A 301 -2.41 -20.80 -3.66
C VAL A 301 -2.89 -22.19 -4.10
N LYS A 302 -2.32 -23.27 -3.59
CA LYS A 302 -2.77 -24.64 -3.88
C LYS A 302 -4.20 -24.85 -3.41
N GLY A 303 -4.50 -24.45 -2.17
CA GLY A 303 -5.84 -24.53 -1.61
C GLY A 303 -6.88 -23.75 -2.42
N TRP A 304 -6.53 -22.58 -2.97
CA TRP A 304 -7.40 -21.85 -3.90
C TRP A 304 -7.60 -22.65 -5.19
N ASN A 305 -6.51 -23.05 -5.84
CA ASN A 305 -6.51 -23.72 -7.15
C ASN A 305 -7.18 -25.10 -7.16
N GLU A 306 -7.38 -25.74 -6.00
CA GLU A 306 -8.09 -27.02 -5.85
C GLU A 306 -9.60 -26.86 -5.69
N ASN A 307 -10.07 -25.69 -5.23
CA ASN A 307 -11.48 -25.45 -4.87
C ASN A 307 -12.26 -24.63 -5.92
N ASP A 308 -11.58 -24.13 -6.96
CA ASP A 308 -12.15 -23.43 -8.14
C ASP A 308 -12.10 -24.30 -9.41
#